data_AF-A0A6L2ZWK6-F1
#
_entry.id   AF-A0A6L2ZWK6-F1
#
_cell.length_a   1.000
_cell.length_b   1.000
_cell.length_c   1.000
_cell.angle_alpha   90.00
_cell.angle_beta   90.00
_cell.angle_gamma   90.00
#
_symmetry.space_group_name_H-M   'P 1'
#
loop_
_entity.id
_entity.type
_entity.pdbx_description
1 polymer ?
#
loop_
_entity_poly.entity_id
_entity_poly.type
_entity_poly.pdbx_seq_one_letter_code
_entity_poly.pdbx_strand_id
1 'polypeptide(L)'
;MRKYLLSQHIPEDMIILEDQSTTTYENMLFSKQLIEEDWLTRCEAEHPKPSIIFSTNNYHVLRARLYARRVHLKAEGVGAATALYFLPTALIREYIALLSHNKIRVMGLIGFVFLILLYSFFDFII
;
A
#
# COMPACT_ATOMS: atom_id res chain seq x y z
N MET A 1 -14.08 9.36 -5.71
CA MET A 1 -14.89 8.15 -5.49
C MET A 1 -16.32 8.46 -5.03
N ARG A 2 -16.54 9.32 -4.03
CA ARG A 2 -17.88 9.69 -3.52
C ARG A 2 -18.96 9.92 -4.58
N LYS A 3 -18.70 10.81 -5.56
CA LYS A 3 -19.64 11.11 -6.66
C LYS A 3 -20.02 9.87 -7.48
N TYR A 4 -19.08 8.95 -7.68
CA TYR A 4 -19.34 7.69 -8.39
C TYR A 4 -20.22 6.75 -7.56
N LEU A 5 -19.97 6.62 -6.26
CA LEU A 5 -20.83 5.80 -5.39
C LEU A 5 -22.27 6.31 -5.35
N LEU A 6 -22.46 7.63 -5.28
CA LEU A 6 -23.76 8.27 -5.36
C LEU A 6 -24.45 8.01 -6.72
N SER A 7 -23.71 8.04 -7.84
CA SER A 7 -24.28 7.71 -9.15
C SER A 7 -24.63 6.22 -9.32
N GLN A 8 -24.07 5.36 -8.47
CA GLN A 8 -24.45 3.95 -8.35
C GLN A 8 -25.59 3.72 -7.34
N HIS A 9 -26.26 4.78 -6.87
CA HIS A 9 -27.38 4.72 -5.91
C HIS A 9 -26.99 4.19 -4.53
N ILE A 10 -25.73 4.30 -4.12
CA ILE A 10 -25.32 4.04 -2.74
C ILE A 10 -25.81 5.20 -1.85
N PRO A 11 -26.53 4.92 -0.74
CA PRO A 11 -26.99 5.94 0.19
C PRO A 11 -25.84 6.76 0.80
N GLU A 12 -26.07 8.06 1.00
CA GLU A 12 -25.03 8.99 1.48
C GLU A 12 -24.60 8.69 2.93
N ASP A 13 -25.51 8.17 3.76
CA ASP A 13 -25.26 7.74 5.15
C ASP A 13 -24.42 6.46 5.26
N MET A 14 -24.19 5.77 4.14
CA MET A 14 -23.25 4.64 4.03
C MET A 14 -21.87 5.06 3.51
N ILE A 15 -21.66 6.35 3.21
CA ILE A 15 -20.41 6.85 2.62
C ILE A 15 -19.71 7.79 3.59
N ILE A 16 -18.59 7.32 4.14
CA ILE A 16 -17.65 8.16 4.90
C ILE A 16 -16.55 8.63 3.94
N LEU A 17 -16.28 9.93 3.93
CA LEU A 17 -15.26 10.54 3.07
C LEU A 17 -13.95 10.72 3.84
N GLU A 18 -12.87 10.13 3.33
CA GLU A 18 -11.49 10.43 3.70
C GLU A 18 -10.86 11.24 2.55
N ASP A 19 -10.37 12.46 2.84
CA ASP A 19 -9.83 13.39 1.84
C ASP A 19 -8.51 14.07 2.25
N GLN A 20 -7.86 13.58 3.31
CA GLN A 20 -6.64 14.18 3.89
C GLN A 20 -5.37 13.44 3.47
N SER A 21 -5.47 12.19 3.01
CA SER A 21 -4.30 11.38 2.67
C SER A 21 -3.56 11.87 1.41
N THR A 22 -2.23 12.00 1.53
CA THR A 22 -1.32 12.32 0.40
C THR A 22 -0.46 11.13 0.01
N THR A 23 -0.35 10.13 0.88
CA THR A 23 0.41 8.90 0.64
C THR A 23 -0.45 7.65 0.84
N THR A 24 -0.06 6.52 0.26
CA THR A 24 -0.74 5.23 0.49
C THR A 24 -0.68 4.79 1.96
N TYR A 25 0.35 5.20 2.70
CA TYR A 25 0.44 4.94 4.14
C TYR A 25 -0.60 5.74 4.92
N GLU A 26 -0.68 7.04 4.67
CA GLU A 26 -1.69 7.93 5.26
C GLU A 26 -3.10 7.47 4.94
N ASN A 27 -3.35 7.04 3.69
CA ASN A 27 -4.65 6.53 3.29
C ASN A 27 -5.10 5.35 4.17
N MET A 28 -4.21 4.39 4.43
CA MET A 28 -4.51 3.25 5.32
C MET A 28 -4.66 3.68 6.79
N LEU A 29 -3.84 4.63 7.25
CA LEU A 29 -3.88 5.11 8.63
C LEU A 29 -5.17 5.89 8.93
N PHE A 30 -5.52 6.85 8.09
CA PHE A 30 -6.70 7.70 8.27
C PHE A 30 -7.99 6.92 8.02
N SER A 31 -8.02 6.05 7.00
CA SER A 31 -9.16 5.16 6.79
C SER A 31 -9.37 4.22 7.97
N LYS A 32 -8.31 3.69 8.60
CA LYS A 32 -8.42 2.87 9.81
C LYS A 32 -9.13 3.62 10.93
N GLN A 33 -8.74 4.86 11.18
CA GLN A 33 -9.32 5.69 12.26
C GLN A 33 -10.82 5.88 12.03
N LEU A 34 -11.21 6.25 10.81
CA LEU A 34 -12.62 6.43 10.44
C LEU A 34 -13.44 5.15 10.56
N ILE A 35 -12.87 4.00 10.15
CA ILE A 35 -13.53 2.69 10.28
C ILE A 35 -13.72 2.32 11.76
N GLU A 36 -12.71 2.54 12.60
CA GLU A 36 -12.78 2.23 14.03
C GLU A 36 -13.81 3.13 14.74
N GLU A 37 -13.84 4.43 14.42
CA GLU A 37 -14.82 5.40 14.94
C GLU A 37 -16.24 5.06 14.53
N ASP A 38 -16.48 4.74 13.25
CA ASP A 38 -17.80 4.34 12.75
C ASP A 38 -18.26 3.03 13.37
N TRP A 39 -17.37 2.04 13.49
CA TRP A 39 -17.68 0.76 14.10
C TRP A 39 -18.09 0.90 15.57
N LEU A 40 -17.35 1.69 16.35
CA LEU A 40 -17.68 1.97 17.75
C LEU A 40 -19.00 2.72 17.92
N THR A 41 -19.38 3.52 16.92
CA THR A 41 -20.63 4.29 16.96
C THR A 41 -21.84 3.44 16.59
N ARG A 42 -21.70 2.53 15.62
CA ARG A 42 -22.80 1.72 15.07
C ARG A 42 -22.98 0.36 15.73
N CYS A 43 -21.94 -0.18 16.38
CA CYS A 43 -21.96 -1.52 16.96
C CYS A 43 -21.63 -1.49 18.45
N GLU A 44 -22.31 -2.32 19.22
CA GLU A 44 -21.99 -2.53 20.64
C GLU A 44 -20.59 -3.15 20.82
N ALA A 45 -19.99 -2.92 21.99
CA ALA A 45 -18.61 -3.33 22.29
C ALA A 45 -18.35 -4.84 22.17
N GLU A 46 -19.39 -5.67 22.17
CA GLU A 46 -19.30 -7.13 22.08
C GLU A 46 -19.25 -7.66 20.64
N HIS A 47 -19.42 -6.81 19.62
CA HIS A 47 -19.38 -7.25 18.24
C HIS A 47 -17.96 -7.59 17.76
N PRO A 48 -17.79 -8.65 16.94
CA PRO A 48 -16.50 -8.98 16.34
C PRO A 48 -16.01 -7.84 15.44
N LYS A 49 -14.69 -7.68 15.30
CA LYS A 49 -14.11 -6.62 14.44
C LYS A 49 -14.65 -6.70 13.01
N PRO A 50 -14.81 -5.56 12.32
CA PRO A 50 -15.32 -5.55 10.95
C PRO A 50 -14.38 -6.29 9.99
N SER A 51 -14.98 -6.92 8.97
CA SER A 51 -14.25 -7.34 7.79
C SER A 51 -14.01 -6.13 6.88
N ILE A 52 -12.77 -5.93 6.44
CA ILE A 52 -12.37 -4.73 5.71
C ILE A 52 -11.78 -5.14 4.36
N ILE A 53 -12.30 -4.54 3.30
CA ILE A 53 -11.80 -4.70 1.93
C ILE A 53 -11.41 -3.32 1.40
N PHE A 54 -10.25 -3.23 0.75
CA PHE A 54 -9.86 -2.07 -0.04
C PHE A 54 -9.77 -2.44 -1.52
N SER A 55 -10.07 -1.49 -2.41
CA SER A 55 -9.98 -1.68 -3.85
C SER A 55 -8.97 -0.72 -4.48
N THR A 56 -8.12 -1.22 -5.37
CA THR A 56 -7.13 -0.44 -6.10
C THR A 56 -6.71 -1.16 -7.39
N ASN A 57 -5.79 -0.61 -8.19
CA ASN A 57 -5.29 -1.30 -9.38
C ASN A 57 -4.48 -2.55 -9.00
N ASN A 58 -4.53 -3.62 -9.81
CA ASN A 58 -3.86 -4.90 -9.55
C ASN A 58 -2.39 -4.76 -9.08
N TYR A 59 -1.61 -3.90 -9.72
CA TYR A 59 -0.19 -3.74 -9.40
C TYR A 59 0.06 -3.01 -8.06
N HIS A 60 -0.91 -2.24 -7.56
CA HIS A 60 -0.81 -1.49 -6.30
C HIS A 60 -1.26 -2.28 -5.07
N VAL A 61 -1.97 -3.40 -5.26
CA VAL A 61 -2.54 -4.20 -4.15
C VAL A 61 -1.46 -4.63 -3.16
N LEU A 62 -0.29 -5.06 -3.66
CA LEU A 62 0.81 -5.50 -2.80
C LEU A 62 1.27 -4.38 -1.86
N ARG A 63 1.57 -3.20 -2.40
CA ARG A 63 2.06 -2.06 -1.62
C ARG A 63 1.01 -1.60 -0.62
N ALA A 64 -0.24 -1.47 -1.05
CA ALA A 64 -1.36 -1.12 -0.18
C ALA A 64 -1.53 -2.10 0.98
N ARG A 65 -1.46 -3.42 0.72
CA ARG A 65 -1.54 -4.46 1.76
C ARG A 65 -0.38 -4.41 2.75
N LEU A 66 0.83 -4.11 2.28
CA LEU A 66 2.00 -3.93 3.15
C LEU A 66 1.79 -2.74 4.10
N TYR A 67 1.27 -1.61 3.62
CA TYR A 67 0.97 -0.46 4.47
C TYR A 67 -0.19 -0.73 5.44
N ALA A 68 -1.25 -1.40 4.99
CA ALA A 68 -2.34 -1.83 5.87
C ALA A 68 -1.82 -2.67 7.05
N ARG A 69 -0.92 -3.63 6.78
CA ARG A 69 -0.25 -4.41 7.83
C ARG A 69 0.59 -3.55 8.78
N ARG A 70 1.33 -2.55 8.27
CA ARG A 70 2.15 -1.64 9.11
C ARG A 70 1.30 -0.82 10.08
N VAL A 71 0.09 -0.43 9.70
CA VAL A 71 -0.84 0.32 10.58
C VAL A 71 -1.77 -0.61 11.40
N HIS A 72 -1.53 -1.92 11.34
CA HIS A 72 -2.35 -2.95 11.97
C HIS A 72 -3.83 -2.98 11.51
N LEU A 73 -4.09 -2.52 10.28
CA LEU A 73 -5.39 -2.63 9.63
C LEU A 73 -5.50 -4.01 8.96
N LYS A 74 -6.39 -4.86 9.47
CA LYS A 74 -6.69 -6.17 8.87
C LYS A 74 -7.61 -6.00 7.66
N ALA A 75 -7.04 -5.52 6.55
CA ALA A 75 -7.77 -5.32 5.30
C ALA A 75 -7.27 -6.23 4.17
N GLU A 76 -8.21 -6.71 3.35
CA GLU A 76 -7.95 -7.47 2.13
C GLU A 76 -8.06 -6.58 0.90
N GLY A 77 -7.17 -6.81 -0.07
CA GLY A 77 -7.09 -5.97 -1.26
C GLY A 77 -7.71 -6.65 -2.47
N VAL A 78 -8.65 -5.97 -3.11
CA VAL A 78 -9.22 -6.37 -4.40
C VAL A 78 -8.58 -5.51 -5.49
N GLY A 79 -7.98 -6.18 -6.47
CA GLY A 79 -7.34 -5.52 -7.59
C GLY A 79 -8.31 -5.32 -8.76
N ALA A 80 -8.32 -4.11 -9.33
CA ALA A 80 -8.97 -3.81 -10.59
C ALA A 80 -8.07 -4.24 -11.77
N ALA A 81 -8.69 -4.77 -12.81
CA ALA A 81 -8.00 -5.26 -14.01
C ALA A 81 -7.07 -4.18 -14.58
N THR A 82 -5.80 -4.55 -14.75
CA THR A 82 -4.77 -3.70 -15.36
C THR A 82 -4.30 -4.36 -16.64
N ALA A 83 -4.05 -3.56 -17.69
CA ALA A 83 -3.55 -4.07 -18.95
C ALA A 83 -2.20 -4.79 -18.77
N LEU A 84 -2.08 -6.02 -19.27
CA LEU A 84 -0.91 -6.88 -19.02
C LEU A 84 0.41 -6.26 -19.49
N TYR A 85 0.41 -5.50 -20.59
CA TYR A 85 1.62 -4.84 -21.11
C TYR A 85 2.15 -3.74 -20.16
N PHE A 86 1.29 -3.17 -19.31
CA PHE A 86 1.67 -2.15 -18.34
C PHE A 86 2.16 -2.77 -17.01
N LEU A 87 1.86 -4.04 -16.79
CA LEU A 87 2.11 -4.71 -15.52
C LEU A 87 3.61 -4.80 -15.16
N PRO A 88 4.55 -5.17 -16.06
CA PRO A 88 5.96 -5.31 -15.70
C PRO A 88 6.57 -3.98 -15.23
N THR A 89 6.34 -2.90 -15.99
CA THR A 89 6.90 -1.58 -15.68
C THR A 89 6.29 -0.99 -14.42
N ALA A 90 4.99 -1.19 -14.21
CA ALA A 90 4.30 -0.77 -12.99
C ALA A 90 4.81 -1.51 -11.76
N LEU A 91 4.97 -2.83 -11.83
CA LEU A 91 5.49 -3.64 -10.72
C LEU A 91 6.93 -3.27 -10.35
N ILE A 92 7.79 -3.01 -11.34
CA ILE A 92 9.17 -2.53 -11.08
C ILE A 92 9.13 -1.20 -10.32
N ARG A 93 8.29 -0.25 -10.76
CA ARG A 93 8.12 1.03 -10.07
C ARG A 93 7.65 0.85 -8.62
N GLU A 94 6.68 -0.03 -8.40
CA GLU A 94 6.18 -0.34 -7.06
C GLU A 94 7.27 -0.96 -6.17
N TYR A 95 8.09 -1.85 -6.72
CA TYR A 95 9.21 -2.45 -6.03
C TYR A 95 10.28 -1.41 -5.66
N ILE A 96 10.65 -0.53 -6.59
CA ILE A 96 11.57 0.58 -6.32
C ILE A 96 11.02 1.51 -5.23
N ALA A 97 9.72 1.80 -5.23
CA ALA A 97 9.09 2.61 -4.20
C ALA A 97 9.10 1.93 -2.81
N LEU A 98 9.05 0.60 -2.75
CA LEU A 98 9.24 -0.14 -1.50
C LEU A 98 10.70 -0.09 -1.02
N LEU A 99 11.66 -0.19 -1.94
CA LEU A 99 13.10 -0.09 -1.64
C LEU A 99 13.50 1.30 -1.17
N SER A 100 12.91 2.36 -1.74
CA SER A 100 13.25 3.75 -1.39
C SER A 100 12.95 4.10 0.07
N HIS A 101 12.02 3.38 0.69
CA HIS A 101 11.72 3.51 2.11
C HIS A 101 12.93 3.16 3.00
N ASN A 102 13.80 2.24 2.54
CA ASN A 102 15.01 1.80 3.24
C ASN A 102 16.28 2.19 2.46
N LYS A 103 16.26 3.34 1.78
CA LYS A 103 17.32 3.79 0.85
C LYS A 103 18.75 3.64 1.39
N ILE A 104 18.99 3.90 2.69
CA ILE A 104 20.33 3.79 3.30
C ILE A 104 20.83 2.35 3.31
N ARG A 105 19.98 1.38 3.68
CA ARG A 105 20.34 -0.05 3.67
C ARG A 105 20.58 -0.55 2.25
N VAL A 106 19.76 -0.10 1.31
CA VAL A 106 19.89 -0.44 -0.11
C VAL A 106 21.20 0.13 -0.67
N MET A 107 21.52 1.40 -0.41
CA MET A 107 22.79 2.02 -0.83
C MET A 107 24.00 1.32 -0.19
N GLY A 108 23.91 0.95 1.09
CA GLY A 108 24.97 0.21 1.77
C GLY A 108 25.24 -1.15 1.14
N LEU A 109 24.18 -1.91 0.81
CA LEU A 109 24.31 -3.20 0.13
C LEU A 109 24.93 -3.06 -1.26
N ILE A 110 24.48 -2.07 -2.05
CA ILE A 110 25.02 -1.79 -3.38
C ILE A 110 26.50 -1.43 -3.29
N GLY A 111 26.87 -0.56 -2.34
CA GLY A 111 28.26 -0.20 -2.11
C GLY A 111 29.12 -1.39 -1.71
N PHE A 112 28.61 -2.27 -0.84
CA PHE A 112 29.31 -3.49 -0.42
C PHE A 112 29.56 -4.46 -1.59
N VAL A 113 28.55 -4.72 -2.42
CA VAL A 113 28.69 -5.57 -3.62
C VAL A 113 29.68 -4.94 -4.61
N PHE A 114 29.63 -3.63 -4.80
CA PHE A 114 30.56 -2.91 -5.67
C PHE A 114 32.01 -3.03 -5.19
N LEU A 115 32.26 -2.93 -3.88
CA LEU A 115 33.59 -3.13 -3.31
C LEU A 115 34.12 -4.54 -3.53
N ILE A 116 33.28 -5.57 -3.39
CA ILE A 116 33.65 -6.97 -3.70
C ILE A 116 34.05 -7.11 -5.16
N LEU A 117 33.24 -6.57 -6.08
CA LEU A 117 33.53 -6.63 -7.52
C LEU A 117 34.82 -5.88 -7.87
N LEU A 118 35.06 -4.72 -7.27
CA LEU A 118 36.26 -3.94 -7.47
C LEU A 118 37.50 -4.67 -6.95
N TYR A 119 37.41 -5.29 -5.78
CA TYR A 119 38.45 -6.14 -5.21
C TYR A 119 38.77 -7.33 -6.13
N SER A 120 37.75 -8.09 -6.56
CA SER A 120 37.95 -9.24 -7.47
C SER A 120 38.52 -8.83 -8.83
N PHE A 121 38.16 -7.66 -9.34
CA PHE A 121 38.72 -7.14 -10.59
C PHE A 121 40.20 -6.75 -10.44
N PHE A 122 40.58 -6.16 -9.30
CA PHE A 122 41.96 -5.80 -9.02
C PHE A 122 42.84 -7.04 -8.81
N ASP A 123 42.35 -8.04 -8.05
CA ASP A 123 42.99 -9.35 -7.88
C ASP A 123 43.14 -10.12 -9.20
N PHE A 124 42.27 -9.90 -10.18
CA PHE A 124 42.38 -10.54 -11.50
C PHE A 124 43.44 -9.87 -12.40
N ILE A 125 43.73 -8.58 -12.17
CA ILE A 125 44.66 -7.79 -12.99
C ILE A 125 46.12 -7.91 -12.52
N ILE A 126 46.34 -8.15 -11.23
CA ILE A 126 47.67 -8.31 -10.60
C ILE A 126 48.10 -9.77 -10.64
#